data_AF-A0A941N6J7-F1
#
_entry.id   AF-A0A941N6J7-F1
#
_cell.length_a   1.000
_cell.length_b   1.000
_cell.length_c   1.000
_cell.angle_alpha   90.00
_cell.angle_beta   90.00
_cell.angle_gamma   90.00
#
_symmetry.space_group_name_H-M   'P 1'
#
loop_
_entity.id
_entity.type
_entity.pdbx_description
1 polymer ?
#
loop_
_entity_poly.entity_id
_entity_poly.type
_entity_poly.pdbx_seq_one_letter_code
_entity_poly.pdbx_strand_id
1 'polypeptide(L)' 'MCSVCFWEDDGQDEYDADIVRGGPNGALSLSQARSNYKEFGASDARRRQFVRRPQPDELPES' A
#
# COMPACT_ATOMS: atom_id res chain seq x y z
N MET A 1 -1.26 -7.82 6.13
CA MET A 1 -1.43 -6.34 6.15
C MET A 1 -0.14 -5.64 6.60
N CYS A 2 0.34 -4.68 5.81
CA CYS A 2 1.56 -3.92 6.06
C CYS A 2 1.34 -2.80 7.09
N SER A 3 2.20 -2.67 8.11
CA SER A 3 2.08 -1.60 9.12
C SER A 3 2.58 -0.23 8.64
N VAL A 4 3.29 -0.18 7.52
CA VAL A 4 3.83 1.06 6.94
C VAL A 4 2.84 1.72 5.98
N CYS A 5 2.09 0.93 5.20
CA CYS A 5 1.17 1.47 4.20
C CYS A 5 -0.27 0.94 4.31
N PHE A 6 -0.56 -0.05 5.16
CA PHE A 6 -1.87 -0.69 5.27
C PHE A 6 -2.34 -1.49 4.04
N TRP A 7 -1.45 -1.80 3.08
CA TRP A 7 -1.75 -2.72 1.99
C TRP A 7 -1.72 -4.18 2.46
N GLU A 8 -2.61 -5.02 1.94
CA GLU A 8 -2.56 -6.47 2.14
C GLU A 8 -2.02 -7.15 0.89
N ASP A 9 -1.01 -8.01 1.07
CA ASP A 9 -0.52 -8.85 -0.01
C ASP A 9 -1.55 -9.93 -0.31
N ASP A 10 -2.26 -9.76 -1.42
CA ASP A 10 -3.23 -10.68 -1.98
C ASP A 10 -2.69 -11.40 -3.24
N GLY A 11 -1.37 -11.35 -3.46
CA GLY A 11 -0.70 -11.89 -4.64
C GLY A 11 -0.90 -11.05 -5.91
N GLN A 12 -1.24 -9.77 -5.78
CA GLN A 12 -1.22 -8.80 -6.88
C GLN A 12 0.21 -8.35 -7.16
N ASP A 13 0.59 -8.28 -8.44
CA ASP A 13 1.94 -7.90 -8.87
C ASP A 13 1.90 -6.86 -10.00
N GLU A 14 3.01 -6.68 -10.73
CA GLU A 14 3.10 -5.70 -11.81
C GLU A 14 2.14 -5.98 -12.98
N TYR A 15 1.84 -7.25 -13.28
CA TYR A 15 1.04 -7.61 -14.45
C TYR A 15 -0.42 -7.23 -14.30
N ASP A 16 -0.89 -7.09 -13.06
CA ASP A 16 -2.26 -6.74 -12.75
C ASP A 16 -2.37 -5.59 -11.76
N ALA A 17 -1.33 -4.77 -11.63
CA ALA A 17 -1.26 -3.68 -10.65
C ALA A 17 -2.40 -2.65 -10.77
N ASP A 18 -2.96 -2.48 -11.97
CA ASP A 18 -4.07 -1.55 -12.23
C ASP A 18 -5.46 -2.15 -11.98
N ILE A 19 -5.55 -3.46 -11.75
CA ILE A 19 -6.81 -4.16 -11.51
C ILE A 19 -7.28 -3.96 -10.07
N VAL A 20 -8.56 -3.67 -9.89
CA VAL A 20 -9.18 -3.67 -8.56
C VAL A 20 -9.66 -5.09 -8.25
N ARG A 21 -8.96 -5.79 -7.36
CA ARG A 21 -9.31 -7.16 -6.94
C ARG A 21 -10.40 -7.21 -5.86
N GLY A 22 -10.66 -6.09 -5.15
CA GLY A 22 -11.61 -6.08 -4.04
C GLY A 22 -10.98 -6.51 -2.72
N GLY A 23 -11.75 -7.27 -1.92
CA GLY A 23 -11.27 -7.92 -0.70
C GLY A 23 -10.72 -6.93 0.36
N PRO A 24 -9.59 -7.25 1.02
CA PRO A 24 -9.03 -6.43 2.10
C PRO A 24 -8.55 -5.05 1.62
N ASN A 25 -8.13 -4.96 0.36
CA ASN A 25 -7.67 -3.73 -0.29
C ASN A 25 -8.84 -2.86 -0.83
N GLY A 26 -10.06 -3.40 -0.82
CA GLY A 26 -11.28 -2.68 -1.16
C GLY A 26 -11.32 -2.24 -2.62
N ALA A 27 -11.64 -0.97 -2.87
CA ALA A 27 -11.80 -0.44 -4.22
C ALA A 27 -10.48 0.06 -4.84
N LEU A 28 -9.34 -0.26 -4.26
CA LEU A 28 -8.02 0.20 -4.71
C LEU A 28 -7.32 -0.88 -5.55
N SER A 29 -6.63 -0.42 -6.59
CA SER A 29 -5.60 -1.21 -7.27
C SER A 29 -4.24 -0.99 -6.62
N LEU A 30 -3.28 -1.90 -6.85
CA LEU A 30 -1.92 -1.76 -6.35
C LEU A 30 -1.25 -0.46 -6.85
N SER A 31 -1.48 -0.08 -8.12
CA SER A 31 -0.99 1.19 -8.69
C SER A 31 -1.52 2.40 -7.94
N GLN A 32 -2.82 2.41 -7.62
CA GLN A 32 -3.42 3.52 -6.85
C GLN A 32 -2.86 3.55 -5.43
N ALA A 33 -2.71 2.40 -4.77
CA ALA A 33 -2.13 2.31 -3.44
C ALA A 33 -0.66 2.80 -3.39
N ARG A 34 0.12 2.51 -4.43
CA ARG A 34 1.50 3.04 -4.58
C ARG A 34 1.52 4.54 -4.78
N SER A 35 0.62 5.09 -5.60
CA SER A 35 0.48 6.54 -5.77
C SER A 35 0.11 7.22 -4.46
N ASN A 36 -0.87 6.67 -3.75
CA ASN A 36 -1.33 7.14 -2.45
C ASN A 36 -0.21 7.12 -1.40
N TYR A 37 0.59 6.05 -1.37
CA TYR A 37 1.71 5.96 -0.44
C TYR A 37 2.76 7.05 -0.71
N LYS A 38 3.07 7.33 -1.98
CA LYS A 38 3.97 8.43 -2.36
C LYS A 38 3.41 9.80 -1.97
N GLU A 39 2.10 10.00 -2.05
CA GLU A 39 1.45 11.29 -1.76
C GLU A 39 1.29 11.55 -0.25
N PHE A 40 0.84 10.56 0.52
CA PHE A 40 0.45 10.78 1.92
C PHE A 40 0.85 9.66 2.89
N GLY A 41 1.65 8.69 2.46
CA GLY A 41 2.27 7.67 3.32
C GLY A 41 1.37 6.50 3.71
N ALA A 42 0.24 6.28 3.01
CA ALA A 42 -0.60 5.10 3.20
C ALA A 42 -1.23 4.65 1.87
N SER A 43 -1.71 3.42 1.78
CA SER A 43 -2.42 2.90 0.60
C SER A 43 -3.78 3.58 0.40
N ASP A 44 -4.41 4.03 1.49
CA ASP A 44 -5.71 4.70 1.51
C ASP A 44 -5.68 5.83 2.55
N ALA A 45 -6.19 7.01 2.19
CA ALA A 45 -6.27 8.17 3.07
C ALA A 45 -7.02 7.86 4.38
N ARG A 46 -8.05 7.00 4.33
CA ARG A 46 -8.86 6.58 5.48
C ARG A 46 -8.10 5.69 6.45
N ARG A 47 -6.98 5.10 6.01
CA ARG A 47 -6.15 4.17 6.80
C ARG A 47 -4.90 4.82 7.37
N ARG A 48 -4.65 6.11 7.09
CA ARG A 48 -3.47 6.86 7.59
C ARG A 48 -3.28 6.83 9.10
N GLN A 49 -4.37 6.71 9.86
CA GLN A 49 -4.32 6.62 11.33
C GLN A 49 -3.79 5.26 11.85
N PHE A 50 -3.71 4.24 10.99
CA PHE A 50 -3.28 2.89 11.35
C PHE A 50 -1.88 2.54 10.84
N VAL A 51 -1.19 3.48 10.18
CA VAL A 51 0.16 3.27 9.66
C VAL A 51 1.20 3.95 10.53
N ARG A 52 2.42 3.43 10.48
CA ARG A 52 3.62 4.05 11.06
C ARG A 52 4.61 4.40 9.96
N ARG A 53 5.59 5.25 10.30
CA ARG A 53 6.76 5.43 9.42
C ARG A 53 7.54 4.11 9.27
N PRO A 54 8.17 3.86 8.11
CA PRO A 54 9.10 2.75 7.97
C PRO A 54 10.27 2.93 8.96
N GLN A 55 10.74 1.83 9.52
CA GLN A 55 11.96 1.78 10.30
C GLN A 55 13.18 1.84 9.36
N PRO A 56 14.36 2.24 9.84
CA PRO A 56 15.57 2.32 9.02
C PRO A 56 15.91 1.00 8.28
N ASP A 57 15.63 -0.15 8.89
CA ASP A 57 15.85 -1.49 8.32
C ASP A 57 14.80 -1.92 7.28
N GLU A 58 13.70 -1.18 7.15
CA GLU A 58 12.65 -1.41 6.13
C GLU A 58 12.84 -0.52 4.89
N LEU A 59 13.83 0.37 4.91
CA LEU A 59 14.17 1.23 3.77
C LEU A 59 15.10 0.48 2.80
N PRO A 60 15.03 0.77 1.49
CA PRO A 60 16.01 0.27 0.55
C PRO A 60 17.42 0.68 0.96
N GLU A 61 18.40 -0.22 0.77
CA GLU A 61 19.80 0.17 0.81
C GLU A 61 20.07 1.25 -0.25
N SER A 62 20.87 2.25 0.11
CA SER A 62 21.16 3.42 -0.75
C SER A 62 22.13 3.12 -1.88
#